data_AF-A0A3Q7FHA0-F1
#
_entry.id   AF-A0A3Q7FHA0-F1
#
_cell.length_a   1.000
_cell.length_b   1.000
_cell.length_c   1.000
_cell.angle_alpha   90.00
_cell.angle_beta   90.00
_cell.angle_gamma   90.00
#
_symmetry.space_group_name_H-M   'P 1'
#
loop_
_entity.id
_entity.type
_entity.pdbx_description
1 polymer ?
#
loop_
_entity_poly.entity_id
_entity_poly.type
_entity_poly.pdbx_seq_one_letter_code
_entity_poly.pdbx_strand_id
1 'polypeptide(L)'
;MVNSCTKIILFFGVVQHIYSLFSLYTKRWKILKDSVPSLTLKSLSQTGRKSRIESFKAIKFQTQQIRGVLYKLEEVSDDPKVKIEANCLQIFELENFELLLDMTMWYYILFVVNSISKSLQSKDMHIDVSIEQLRGLVSFFITKKKD
;
A
#
# COMPACT_ATOMS: atom_id res chain seq x y z
N MET A 1 -15.57 -13.28 4.93
CA MET A 1 -14.32 -13.20 5.71
C MET A 1 -13.12 -13.84 4.99
N VAL A 2 -13.31 -14.92 4.22
CA VAL A 2 -12.24 -15.56 3.43
C VAL A 2 -11.74 -14.65 2.28
N ASN A 3 -12.65 -14.06 1.50
CA ASN A 3 -12.28 -13.22 0.35
C ASN A 3 -11.49 -11.94 0.72
N SER A 4 -11.76 -11.34 1.88
CA SER A 4 -11.07 -10.14 2.36
C SER A 4 -9.61 -10.43 2.75
N CYS A 5 -9.34 -11.59 3.34
CA CYS A 5 -7.99 -12.01 3.68
C CYS A 5 -7.17 -12.32 2.42
N THR A 6 -7.78 -12.98 1.42
CA THR A 6 -7.11 -13.26 0.14
C THR A 6 -6.70 -11.98 -0.58
N LYS A 7 -7.57 -10.96 -0.62
CA LYS A 7 -7.26 -9.66 -1.24
C LYS A 7 -6.10 -8.92 -0.57
N ILE A 8 -6.03 -8.95 0.77
CA ILE A 8 -4.91 -8.39 1.52
C ILE A 8 -3.61 -9.18 1.27
N ILE A 9 -3.68 -10.51 1.17
CA ILE A 9 -2.51 -11.33 0.86
C ILE A 9 -1.99 -11.00 -0.55
N LEU A 10 -2.90 -10.90 -1.53
CA LEU A 10 -2.57 -10.49 -2.89
C LEU A 10 -1.90 -9.11 -2.90
N PHE A 11 -2.43 -8.13 -2.17
CA PHE A 11 -1.81 -6.81 -2.03
C PHE A 11 -0.35 -6.88 -1.58
N PHE A 12 -0.10 -7.58 -0.48
CA PHE A 12 1.24 -7.69 0.04
C PHE A 12 2.14 -8.50 -0.90
N GLY A 13 1.58 -9.44 -1.65
CA GLY A 13 2.24 -10.04 -2.81
C GLY A 13 2.73 -8.99 -3.81
N VAL A 14 1.84 -8.11 -4.29
CA VAL A 14 2.18 -7.01 -5.24
C VAL A 14 3.30 -6.13 -4.68
N VAL A 15 3.17 -5.68 -3.43
CA VAL A 15 4.18 -4.81 -2.79
C VAL A 15 5.53 -5.52 -2.71
N GLN A 16 5.55 -6.80 -2.34
CA GLN A 16 6.78 -7.57 -2.26
C GLN A 16 7.37 -7.82 -3.64
N HIS A 17 6.54 -8.06 -4.65
CA HIS A 17 6.95 -8.31 -6.03
C HIS A 17 7.63 -7.06 -6.61
N ILE A 18 7.01 -5.89 -6.47
CA ILE A 18 7.62 -4.59 -6.84
C ILE A 18 8.95 -4.39 -6.08
N TYR A 19 8.96 -4.60 -4.76
CA TYR A 19 10.19 -4.46 -3.98
C TYR A 19 11.30 -5.39 -4.50
N SER A 20 10.98 -6.64 -4.80
CA SER A 20 11.95 -7.64 -5.25
C SER A 20 12.50 -7.28 -6.63
N LEU A 21 11.64 -6.91 -7.59
CA LEU A 21 12.05 -6.51 -8.93
C LEU A 21 13.10 -5.38 -8.92
N PHE A 22 12.89 -4.37 -8.08
CA PHE A 22 13.77 -3.20 -8.00
C PHE A 22 14.96 -3.38 -7.04
N SER A 23 14.84 -4.17 -5.98
CA SER A 23 15.93 -4.34 -4.99
C SER A 23 17.03 -5.31 -5.44
N LEU A 24 16.75 -6.19 -6.41
CA LEU A 24 17.71 -7.17 -6.92
C LEU A 24 18.94 -6.53 -7.60
N TYR A 25 18.83 -5.29 -8.10
CA TYR A 25 19.92 -4.62 -8.81
C TYR A 25 20.00 -3.13 -8.50
N THR A 26 21.22 -2.65 -8.21
CA THR A 26 21.51 -1.25 -7.86
C THR A 26 21.08 -0.26 -8.95
N LYS A 27 21.21 -0.63 -10.23
CA LYS A 27 20.73 0.18 -11.37
C LYS A 27 19.21 0.34 -11.35
N ARG A 28 18.44 -0.72 -11.06
CA ARG A 28 16.97 -0.69 -11.00
C ARG A 28 16.49 0.13 -9.83
N TRP A 29 17.13 -0.05 -8.67
CA TRP A 29 16.86 0.76 -7.48
C TRP A 29 17.09 2.26 -7.71
N LYS A 30 18.14 2.61 -8.47
CA LYS A 30 18.41 3.99 -8.86
C LYS A 30 17.29 4.54 -9.77
N ILE A 31 16.87 3.79 -10.80
CA ILE A 31 15.76 4.18 -11.68
C ILE A 31 14.47 4.44 -10.88
N LEU A 32 14.19 3.59 -9.87
CA LEU A 32 13.05 3.75 -8.98
C LEU A 32 13.14 5.03 -8.15
N LYS A 33 14.29 5.28 -7.50
CA LYS A 33 14.50 6.47 -6.66
C LYS A 33 14.48 7.78 -7.46
N ASP A 34 15.09 7.78 -8.64
CA ASP A 34 15.15 8.96 -9.51
C ASP A 34 13.77 9.34 -10.03
N SER A 35 12.88 8.35 -10.23
CA SER A 35 11.52 8.57 -10.75
C SER A 35 10.47 8.78 -9.66
N VAL A 36 10.70 8.27 -8.45
CA VAL A 36 9.76 8.33 -7.31
C VAL A 36 10.51 8.69 -6.02
N PRO A 37 10.97 9.95 -5.85
CA PRO A 37 11.88 10.34 -4.76
C PRO A 37 11.29 10.13 -3.36
N SER A 38 9.96 10.20 -3.23
CA SER A 38 9.22 10.00 -1.98
C SER A 38 8.78 8.55 -1.74
N LEU A 39 9.18 7.59 -2.58
CA LEU A 39 8.74 6.20 -2.46
C LEU A 39 9.45 5.50 -1.32
N THR A 40 8.69 5.22 -0.27
CA THR A 40 9.15 4.40 0.86
C THR A 40 8.63 2.97 0.67
N LEU A 41 9.08 2.29 -0.38
CA LEU A 41 8.88 0.84 -0.50
C LEU A 41 9.82 0.14 0.48
N LYS A 42 9.28 -0.28 1.62
CA LYS A 42 9.97 -1.16 2.56
C LYS A 42 9.60 -2.61 2.26
N SER A 43 10.59 -3.49 2.34
CA SER A 43 10.36 -4.94 2.38
C SER A 43 9.31 -5.28 3.44
N LEU A 44 8.41 -6.20 3.11
CA LEU A 44 7.39 -6.71 4.02
C LEU A 44 7.96 -7.38 5.29
N SER A 45 9.25 -7.75 5.26
CA SER A 45 9.95 -8.34 6.41
C SER A 45 10.15 -7.39 7.59
N GLN A 46 9.92 -6.08 7.46
CA GLN A 46 9.88 -5.16 8.60
C GLN A 46 8.47 -5.12 9.22
N THR A 47 8.22 -6.10 10.06
CA THR A 47 6.98 -6.40 10.79
C THR A 47 6.52 -5.26 11.69
N GLY A 48 5.55 -4.46 11.23
CA GLY A 48 4.85 -3.48 12.06
C GLY A 48 3.54 -3.00 11.44
N ARG A 49 2.57 -2.59 12.28
CA ARG A 49 1.31 -1.98 11.79
C ARG A 49 1.56 -0.73 10.95
N LYS A 50 2.59 0.04 11.29
CA LYS A 50 2.98 1.27 10.60
C LYS A 50 3.49 1.01 9.18
N SER A 51 4.34 0.00 8.96
CA SER A 51 4.84 -0.33 7.62
C SER A 51 3.71 -0.76 6.69
N ARG A 52 2.73 -1.53 7.18
CA ARG A 52 1.54 -1.91 6.40
C ARG A 52 0.77 -0.69 5.88
N ILE A 53 0.50 0.29 6.74
CA ILE A 53 -0.23 1.52 6.36
C ILE A 53 0.56 2.33 5.32
N GLU A 54 1.88 2.45 5.49
CA GLU A 54 2.73 3.14 4.53
C GLU A 54 2.78 2.41 3.18
N SER A 55 2.74 1.08 3.14
CA SER A 55 2.63 0.33 1.87
C SER A 55 1.33 0.63 1.13
N PHE A 56 0.18 0.62 1.84
CA PHE A 56 -1.11 0.99 1.24
C PHE A 56 -1.11 2.43 0.74
N LYS A 57 -0.51 3.34 1.51
CA LYS A 57 -0.32 4.74 1.13
C LYS A 57 0.53 4.88 -0.14
N ALA A 58 1.66 4.17 -0.20
CA ALA A 58 2.59 4.21 -1.32
C ALA A 58 1.90 3.78 -2.61
N ILE A 59 1.17 2.66 -2.60
CA ILE A 59 0.41 2.22 -3.78
C ILE A 59 -0.66 3.26 -4.10
N LYS A 60 -1.59 3.60 -3.19
CA LYS A 60 -2.67 4.56 -3.46
C LYS A 60 -2.20 5.88 -4.10
N PHE A 61 -1.13 6.48 -3.59
CA PHE A 61 -0.69 7.81 -4.02
C PHE A 61 0.39 7.79 -5.09
N GLN A 62 1.07 6.67 -5.29
CA GLN A 62 2.25 6.58 -6.18
C GLN A 62 2.09 5.52 -7.27
N THR A 63 0.92 4.84 -7.39
CA THR A 63 0.64 3.87 -8.47
C THR A 63 1.05 4.40 -9.85
N GLN A 64 0.70 5.64 -10.18
CA GLN A 64 1.02 6.21 -11.50
C GLN A 64 2.54 6.35 -11.71
N GLN A 65 3.26 6.76 -10.67
CA GLN A 65 4.71 6.91 -10.72
C GLN A 65 5.37 5.53 -10.85
N ILE A 66 4.90 4.54 -10.08
CA ILE A 66 5.36 3.14 -10.15
C ILE A 66 5.14 2.56 -11.55
N ARG A 67 3.97 2.79 -12.18
CA ARG A 67 3.71 2.37 -13.56
C ARG A 67 4.68 3.01 -14.55
N GLY A 68 4.95 4.31 -14.41
CA GLY A 68 5.96 4.99 -15.23
C GLY A 68 7.37 4.39 -15.08
N VAL A 69 7.75 3.99 -13.86
CA VAL A 69 9.04 3.32 -13.63
C VAL A 69 9.08 1.93 -14.25
N LEU A 70 8.00 1.15 -14.15
CA LEU A 70 7.91 -0.19 -14.75
C LEU A 70 7.99 -0.11 -16.28
N TYR A 71 7.29 0.85 -16.89
CA TYR A 71 7.39 1.11 -18.33
C TYR A 71 8.82 1.44 -18.75
N LYS A 72 9.46 2.37 -18.03
CA LYS A 72 10.87 2.71 -18.28
C LYS A 72 11.79 1.51 -18.09
N LEU A 73 11.54 0.67 -17.08
CA LEU A 73 12.33 -0.54 -16.82
C LEU A 73 12.20 -1.55 -17.97
N GLU A 74 11.01 -1.69 -18.54
CA GLU A 74 10.76 -2.52 -19.72
C GLU A 74 11.55 -2.02 -20.94
N GLU A 75 11.57 -0.71 -21.18
CA GLU A 75 12.29 -0.11 -22.31
C GLU A 75 13.82 -0.26 -22.19
N VAL A 76 14.39 -0.05 -21.00
CA VAL A 76 15.85 0.03 -20.80
C VAL A 76 16.51 -1.30 -20.45
N SER A 77 15.75 -2.34 -20.13
CA SER A 77 16.32 -3.64 -19.78
C SER A 77 16.68 -4.44 -21.03
N ASP A 78 17.82 -5.13 -21.03
CA ASP A 78 18.14 -6.11 -22.09
C ASP A 78 17.70 -7.54 -21.72
N ASP A 79 17.25 -7.77 -20.48
CA ASP A 79 16.84 -9.08 -19.98
C ASP A 79 15.35 -9.32 -20.29
N PRO A 80 15.01 -10.29 -21.16
CA PRO A 80 13.63 -10.59 -21.51
C PRO A 80 12.76 -10.94 -20.29
N LYS A 81 13.32 -11.56 -19.26
CA LYS A 81 12.57 -11.92 -18.05
C LYS A 81 12.11 -10.67 -17.30
N VAL A 82 12.97 -9.66 -17.22
CA VAL A 82 12.69 -8.40 -16.52
C VAL A 82 11.63 -7.60 -17.26
N LYS A 83 11.67 -7.60 -18.60
CA LYS A 83 10.63 -6.97 -19.41
C LYS A 83 9.27 -7.60 -19.15
N ILE A 84 9.20 -8.93 -19.23
CA ILE A 84 7.97 -9.69 -18.99
C ILE A 84 7.46 -9.45 -17.58
N GLU A 85 8.34 -9.50 -16.57
CA GLU A 85 7.97 -9.27 -15.17
C GLU A 85 7.44 -7.85 -14.93
N ALA A 86 8.09 -6.82 -15.48
CA ALA A 86 7.65 -5.44 -15.38
C ALA A 86 6.30 -5.20 -16.08
N ASN A 87 6.11 -5.79 -17.26
CA ASN A 87 4.87 -5.72 -18.02
C ASN A 87 3.71 -6.43 -17.30
N CYS A 88 3.97 -7.63 -16.74
CA CYS A 88 2.99 -8.37 -15.95
C CYS A 88 2.55 -7.62 -14.69
N LEU A 89 3.49 -7.04 -13.94
CA LEU A 89 3.19 -6.18 -12.78
C LEU A 89 2.29 -5.01 -13.17
N GLN A 90 2.56 -4.41 -14.32
CA GLN A 90 1.78 -3.29 -14.81
C GLN A 90 0.34 -3.70 -15.15
N ILE A 91 0.17 -4.70 -16.02
CA ILE A 91 -1.14 -5.08 -16.59
C ILE A 91 -2.01 -5.82 -15.57
N PHE A 92 -1.44 -6.78 -14.84
CA PHE A 92 -2.26 -7.68 -14.00
C PHE A 92 -2.44 -7.18 -12.57
N GLU A 93 -1.52 -6.36 -12.07
CA GLU A 93 -1.55 -5.91 -10.67
C GLU A 93 -1.91 -4.43 -10.54
N LEU A 94 -1.19 -3.54 -11.23
CA LEU A 94 -1.37 -2.08 -11.09
C LEU A 94 -2.45 -1.48 -11.99
N GLU A 95 -2.90 -2.21 -13.02
CA GLU A 95 -4.05 -1.85 -13.87
C GLU A 95 -5.35 -2.53 -13.43
N ASN A 96 -5.28 -3.43 -12.46
CA ASN A 96 -6.46 -4.09 -11.92
C ASN A 96 -7.26 -3.13 -11.04
N PHE A 97 -8.39 -2.66 -11.57
CA PHE A 97 -9.26 -1.71 -10.88
C PHE A 97 -9.80 -2.25 -9.54
N GLU A 98 -10.20 -3.52 -9.48
CA GLU A 98 -10.70 -4.12 -8.23
C GLU A 98 -9.62 -4.10 -7.15
N LEU A 99 -8.39 -4.44 -7.53
CA LEU A 99 -7.24 -4.40 -6.64
C LEU A 99 -6.98 -2.97 -6.13
N LEU A 100 -6.94 -1.97 -7.03
CA LEU A 100 -6.74 -0.57 -6.65
C LEU A 100 -7.85 -0.02 -5.75
N LEU A 101 -9.11 -0.37 -6.03
CA LEU A 101 -10.27 0.02 -5.23
C LEU A 101 -10.17 -0.59 -3.84
N ASP A 102 -9.90 -1.89 -3.75
CA ASP A 102 -9.71 -2.60 -2.49
C ASP A 102 -8.58 -1.96 -1.67
N MET A 103 -7.44 -1.61 -2.29
CA MET A 103 -6.33 -0.96 -1.59
C MET A 103 -6.70 0.42 -1.07
N THR A 104 -7.46 1.17 -1.86
CA THR A 104 -7.93 2.50 -1.47
C THR A 104 -8.86 2.42 -0.26
N MET A 105 -9.74 1.42 -0.23
CA MET A 105 -10.63 1.15 0.89
C MET A 105 -9.85 0.68 2.13
N TRP A 106 -8.94 -0.27 1.99
CA TRP A 106 -8.11 -0.75 3.09
C TRP A 106 -7.24 0.36 3.69
N TYR A 107 -6.63 1.20 2.85
CA TYR A 107 -5.89 2.37 3.32
C TYR A 107 -6.76 3.26 4.20
N TYR A 108 -7.98 3.57 3.75
CA TYR A 108 -8.90 4.46 4.46
C TYR A 108 -9.33 3.89 5.82
N ILE A 109 -9.71 2.62 5.86
CA ILE A 109 -10.06 1.92 7.10
C ILE A 109 -8.88 1.94 8.06
N LEU A 110 -7.69 1.52 7.60
CA LEU A 110 -6.50 1.46 8.44
C LEU A 110 -6.07 2.84 8.93
N PHE A 111 -6.21 3.87 8.09
CA PHE A 111 -5.89 5.25 8.44
C PHE A 111 -6.75 5.74 9.61
N VAL A 112 -8.08 5.58 9.52
CA VAL A 112 -9.01 6.00 10.58
C VAL A 112 -8.74 5.24 11.88
N VAL A 113 -8.66 3.91 11.84
CA VAL A 113 -8.41 3.11 13.05
C VAL A 113 -7.04 3.45 13.65
N ASN A 114 -6.01 3.67 12.84
CA ASN A 114 -4.69 4.06 13.32
C ASN A 114 -4.66 5.46 13.94
N SER A 115 -5.44 6.40 13.40
CA SER A 115 -5.58 7.75 13.96
C SER A 115 -6.16 7.68 15.37
N ILE A 116 -7.29 6.98 15.54
CA ILE A 116 -7.91 6.76 16.85
C ILE A 116 -6.97 5.98 17.78
N SER A 117 -6.34 4.92 17.30
CA SER A 117 -5.39 4.13 18.11
C SER A 117 -4.22 4.97 18.65
N LYS A 118 -3.70 5.93 17.85
CA LYS A 118 -2.64 6.83 18.32
C LYS A 118 -3.16 7.82 19.35
N SER A 119 -4.35 8.36 19.11
CA SER A 119 -5.03 9.24 20.07
C SER A 119 -5.18 8.56 21.42
N LEU A 120 -5.75 7.35 21.42
CA LEU A 120 -5.97 6.55 22.64
C LEU A 120 -4.68 6.16 23.38
N GLN A 121 -3.53 6.15 22.70
CA GLN A 121 -2.22 5.87 23.28
C GLN A 121 -1.52 7.13 23.81
N SER A 122 -2.14 8.31 23.71
CA SER A 122 -1.60 9.55 24.27
C SER A 122 -1.51 9.47 25.79
N LYS A 123 -0.44 10.01 26.37
CA LYS A 123 -0.26 10.07 27.83
C LYS A 123 -1.33 10.93 28.52
N ASP A 124 -1.82 11.94 27.81
CA ASP A 124 -2.81 12.91 28.30
C ASP A 124 -4.24 12.52 27.88
N MET A 125 -4.48 11.23 27.58
CA MET A 125 -5.79 10.77 27.13
C MET A 125 -6.78 10.67 28.29
N HIS A 126 -7.90 11.37 28.18
CA HIS A 126 -9.01 11.27 29.13
C HIS A 126 -10.02 10.17 28.73
N ILE A 127 -10.63 9.53 29.72
CA ILE A 127 -11.51 8.36 29.53
C ILE A 127 -12.79 8.76 28.79
N ASP A 128 -13.38 9.90 29.13
CA ASP A 128 -14.55 10.47 28.47
C ASP A 128 -14.29 10.75 26.98
N VAL A 129 -13.17 11.41 26.66
CA VAL A 129 -12.73 11.66 25.27
C VAL A 129 -12.48 10.35 24.53
N SER A 130 -11.90 9.35 25.19
CA SER A 130 -11.67 8.02 24.60
C SER A 130 -12.99 7.33 24.22
N ILE A 131 -14.00 7.41 25.09
CA ILE A 131 -15.32 6.84 24.85
C ILE A 131 -15.98 7.53 23.66
N GLU A 132 -15.91 8.86 23.58
CA GLU A 132 -16.42 9.62 22.44
C GLU A 132 -15.74 9.24 21.13
N GLN A 133 -14.41 9.10 21.12
CA GLN A 133 -13.64 8.69 19.95
C GLN A 133 -14.01 7.29 19.47
N LEU A 134 -14.20 6.34 20.39
CA LEU A 134 -14.63 4.99 20.05
C LEU A 134 -16.06 4.96 19.52
N ARG A 135 -16.99 5.74 20.12
CA ARG A 135 -18.35 5.90 19.60
C ARG A 135 -18.34 6.49 18.20
N GLY A 136 -17.55 7.54 17.97
CA GLY A 136 -17.36 8.16 16.65
C GLY A 136 -16.85 7.16 15.62
N LEU A 137 -15.88 6.31 15.99
CA LEU A 137 -15.36 5.25 15.13
C LEU A 137 -16.44 4.21 14.75
N VAL A 138 -17.26 3.80 15.72
CA VAL A 138 -18.37 2.87 15.48
C VAL A 138 -19.41 3.50 14.55
N SER A 139 -19.84 4.73 14.83
CA SER A 139 -20.80 5.46 13.99
C SER A 139 -20.29 5.63 12.56
N PHE A 140 -19.01 5.96 12.39
CA PHE A 140 -18.36 6.06 11.09
C PHE A 140 -18.51 4.78 10.26
N PHE A 141 -18.22 3.61 10.84
CA PHE A 141 -18.34 2.33 10.12
C PHE A 141 -19.78 1.89 9.90
N ILE A 142 -20.71 2.23 10.81
CA ILE A 142 -22.13 1.93 10.63
C ILE A 142 -22.72 2.75 9.48
N THR A 143 -22.41 4.05 9.41
CA THR A 143 -22.90 4.92 8.34
C THR A 143 -22.34 4.49 6.99
N LYS A 144 -21.03 4.23 6.90
CA LYS A 144 -20.38 3.79 5.66
C LYS A 144 -20.75 2.38 5.17
N LYS A 145 -21.48 1.60 5.96
CA LYS A 145 -22.03 0.31 5.52
C LYS A 145 -23.37 0.45 4.78
N LYS A 146 -24.06 1.59 4.94
CA LYS A 146 -25.39 1.83 4.35
C LYS A 146 -25.34 2.52 2.99
N ASP A 147 -24.22 3.17 2.67
CA ASP A 147 -23.91 3.75 1.37
C ASP A 147 -23.28 2.68 0.44
#